data_AF-A0A8T4LHL2-F1
#
_entry.id   AF-A0A8T4LHL2-F1
#
_cell.length_a   1.000
_cell.length_b   1.000
_cell.length_c   1.000
_cell.angle_alpha   90.00
_cell.angle_beta   90.00
_cell.angle_gamma   90.00
#
_symmetry.space_group_name_H-M   'P 1'
#
loop_
_entity.id
_entity.type
_entity.pdbx_description
1 polymer ?
#
loop_
_entity_poly.entity_id
_entity_poly.type
_entity_poly.pdbx_seq_one_letter_code
_entity_poly.pdbx_strand_id
1 'polypeptide(L)'
;MVLAAIGIVWAVVSSFLNKWTNFVGFYKPGVYMKLYQNGILVAEKTNLAVPSSIVYNAAVDPAVIGRSVRSQSHFNGTIDEVRIYNRSLSPQEVYYLYKYN
;
A
#
# COMPACT_ATOMS: atom_id res chain seq x y z
N MET A 1 -16.44 -43.89 13.53
CA MET A 1 -16.16 -42.65 14.29
C MET A 1 -14.87 -42.06 13.75
N VAL A 2 -14.96 -41.19 12.75
CA VAL A 2 -13.80 -40.50 12.17
C VAL A 2 -14.00 -39.03 12.51
N LEU A 3 -13.22 -38.52 13.47
CA LEU A 3 -13.16 -37.09 13.72
C LEU A 3 -12.31 -36.46 12.61
N ALA A 4 -12.95 -35.67 11.75
CA ALA A 4 -12.25 -34.72 10.90
C ALA A 4 -11.72 -33.58 11.79
N ALA A 5 -10.41 -33.34 11.75
CA ALA A 5 -9.80 -32.18 12.39
C ALA A 5 -10.30 -30.90 11.71
N ILE A 6 -11.17 -30.16 12.38
CA ILE A 6 -11.53 -28.80 11.98
C ILE A 6 -10.35 -27.91 12.38
N GLY A 7 -9.46 -27.65 11.43
CA GLY A 7 -8.43 -26.64 11.56
C GLY A 7 -9.07 -25.26 11.59
N ILE A 8 -9.40 -24.77 12.78
CA ILE A 8 -9.72 -23.36 12.99
C ILE A 8 -8.39 -22.61 12.86
N VAL A 9 -8.15 -22.01 11.70
CA VAL A 9 -7.10 -20.99 11.55
C VAL A 9 -7.64 -19.74 12.21
N TRP A 10 -7.19 -19.46 13.43
CA TRP A 10 -7.35 -18.12 14.00
C TRP A 10 -6.68 -17.17 13.01
N ALA A 11 -7.44 -16.23 12.46
CA ALA A 11 -6.84 -15.14 11.70
C ALA A 11 -5.69 -14.60 12.53
N VAL A 12 -4.46 -14.69 12.01
CA VAL A 12 -3.33 -13.99 12.62
C VAL A 12 -3.61 -12.53 12.31
N VAL A 13 -4.38 -11.88 13.18
CA VAL A 13 -4.59 -10.44 13.12
C VAL A 13 -3.26 -9.84 13.54
N SER A 14 -2.36 -9.68 12.58
CA SER A 14 -1.14 -8.92 12.78
C SER A 14 -1.56 -7.50 13.12
N SER A 15 -1.46 -7.12 14.40
CA SER A 15 -1.63 -5.73 14.79
C SER A 15 -0.42 -4.93 14.27
N PHE A 16 -0.73 -3.95 13.42
CA PHE A 16 0.26 -3.00 12.88
C PHE A 16 0.47 -1.79 13.78
N LEU A 17 -0.28 -1.69 14.89
CA LEU A 17 -0.11 -0.64 15.87
C LEU A 17 1.31 -0.66 16.43
N ASN A 18 1.95 0.50 16.40
CA ASN A 18 3.30 0.73 16.91
C ASN A 18 4.39 -0.16 16.27
N LYS A 19 4.21 -0.56 15.00
CA LYS A 19 5.22 -1.30 14.24
C LYS A 19 5.52 -0.60 12.92
N TRP A 20 6.81 -0.52 12.59
CA TRP A 20 7.23 -0.11 11.26
C TRP A 20 6.63 -1.05 10.22
N THR A 21 5.93 -0.45 9.26
CA THR A 21 5.29 -1.17 8.16
C THR A 21 5.65 -0.45 6.88
N ASN A 22 6.22 -1.19 5.94
CA ASN A 22 6.56 -0.66 4.63
C ASN A 22 5.36 -0.79 3.69
N PHE A 23 5.01 0.28 2.99
CA PHE A 23 3.98 0.29 1.96
C PHE A 23 4.56 0.74 0.63
N VAL A 24 4.22 0.03 -0.44
CA VAL A 24 4.59 0.42 -1.81
C VAL A 24 3.36 0.36 -2.72
N GLY A 25 3.04 1.49 -3.34
CA GLY A 25 1.91 1.63 -4.26
C GLY A 25 2.37 1.79 -5.71
N PHE A 26 1.68 1.13 -6.64
CA PHE A 26 1.87 1.32 -8.07
C PHE A 26 0.59 1.74 -8.75
N TYR A 27 0.75 2.56 -9.77
CA TYR A 27 -0.32 2.98 -10.66
C TYR A 27 0.19 2.92 -12.10
N LYS A 28 -0.47 2.11 -12.92
CA LYS A 28 -0.32 2.11 -14.37
C LYS A 28 -1.64 2.59 -14.98
N PRO A 29 -1.69 3.77 -15.62
CA PRO A 29 -2.93 4.38 -16.08
C PRO A 29 -3.78 3.45 -16.95
N GLY A 30 -5.04 3.25 -16.56
CA GLY A 30 -5.98 2.38 -17.27
C GLY A 30 -5.66 0.88 -17.24
N VAL A 31 -4.60 0.44 -16.55
CA VAL A 31 -4.18 -0.96 -16.55
C VAL A 31 -4.27 -1.58 -15.17
N TYR A 32 -3.53 -1.06 -14.18
CA TYR A 32 -3.54 -1.62 -12.82
C TYR A 32 -3.20 -0.61 -11.73
N MET A 33 -3.64 -0.92 -10.51
CA MET A 33 -3.12 -0.38 -9.25
C MET A 33 -2.73 -1.54 -8.34
N LYS A 34 -1.60 -1.44 -7.67
CA LYS A 34 -1.10 -2.48 -6.75
C LYS A 34 -0.67 -1.85 -5.44
N LEU A 35 -0.94 -2.55 -4.35
CA LEU A 35 -0.46 -2.20 -3.01
C LEU A 35 0.30 -3.38 -2.44
N TYR A 36 1.55 -3.13 -2.07
CA TYR A 36 2.40 -4.05 -1.36
C TYR A 36 2.56 -3.60 0.08
N GLN A 37 2.58 -4.56 0.98
CA GLN A 37 2.87 -4.35 2.39
C GLN A 37 3.99 -5.30 2.80
N ASN A 38 5.06 -4.76 3.38
CA ASN A 38 6.24 -5.54 3.80
C ASN A 38 6.75 -6.47 2.69
N GLY A 39 6.85 -5.96 1.46
CA GLY A 39 7.31 -6.72 0.30
C GLY A 39 6.28 -7.63 -0.37
N ILE A 40 5.08 -7.83 0.22
CA ILE A 40 4.07 -8.78 -0.27
C ILE A 40 2.90 -8.01 -0.90
N LEU A 41 2.40 -8.47 -2.06
CA LEU A 41 1.20 -7.89 -2.69
C LEU A 41 -0.03 -8.17 -1.81
N VAL A 42 -0.70 -7.13 -1.34
CA VAL A 42 -1.88 -7.23 -0.46
C VAL A 42 -3.18 -6.77 -1.13
N ALA A 43 -3.10 -5.94 -2.18
CA ALA A 43 -4.26 -5.55 -2.96
C ALA A 43 -3.88 -5.24 -4.41
N GLU A 44 -4.77 -5.57 -5.33
CA GLU A 44 -4.64 -5.26 -6.75
C GLU A 44 -6.00 -4.88 -7.34
N LYS A 45 -5.98 -3.92 -8.27
CA LYS A 45 -7.09 -3.58 -9.16
C LYS A 45 -6.58 -3.59 -10.60
N THR A 46 -7.30 -4.21 -11.52
CA THR A 46 -6.95 -4.28 -12.95
C THR A 46 -8.09 -3.78 -13.85
N ASN A 47 -7.79 -3.52 -15.12
CA ASN A 47 -8.74 -3.22 -16.20
C ASN A 47 -9.45 -1.85 -16.09
N LEU A 48 -10.63 -1.74 -16.72
CA LEU A 48 -11.42 -0.51 -16.94
C LEU A 48 -11.83 0.24 -15.66
N ALA A 49 -11.71 -0.40 -14.49
CA ALA A 49 -12.01 0.23 -13.22
C ALA A 49 -10.82 1.05 -12.66
N VAL A 50 -9.68 1.05 -13.34
CA VAL A 50 -8.50 1.87 -13.02
C VAL A 50 -8.58 3.19 -13.79
N PRO A 51 -8.51 4.35 -13.12
CA PRO A 51 -8.49 5.64 -13.81
C PRO A 51 -7.38 5.72 -14.86
N SER A 52 -7.66 6.32 -16.01
CA SER A 52 -6.69 6.52 -17.10
C SER A 52 -5.77 7.73 -16.89
N SER A 53 -6.03 8.55 -15.89
CA SER A 53 -5.15 9.64 -15.45
C SER A 53 -5.34 9.94 -13.96
N ILE A 54 -4.34 10.62 -13.39
CA ILE A 54 -4.46 11.28 -12.08
C ILE A 54 -4.75 12.75 -12.34
N VAL A 55 -5.85 13.24 -11.79
CA VAL A 55 -6.16 14.68 -11.79
C VAL A 55 -5.52 15.28 -10.55
N TYR A 56 -4.58 16.22 -10.74
CA TYR A 56 -3.90 16.92 -9.65
C TYR A 56 -4.23 18.41 -9.72
N ASN A 57 -4.64 18.97 -8.58
CA ASN A 57 -4.85 20.41 -8.42
C ASN A 57 -4.22 20.85 -7.09
N ALA A 58 -3.07 21.52 -7.17
CA ALA A 58 -2.33 21.97 -5.99
C ALA A 58 -3.13 22.92 -5.08
N ALA A 59 -4.11 23.66 -5.62
CA ALA A 59 -4.89 24.63 -4.86
C ALA A 59 -5.98 23.98 -4.00
N VAL A 60 -6.46 22.79 -4.38
CA VAL A 60 -7.58 22.10 -3.71
C VAL A 60 -7.14 20.79 -3.06
N ASP A 61 -6.27 20.04 -3.74
CA ASP A 61 -5.79 18.71 -3.33
C ASP A 61 -4.24 18.65 -3.42
N PRO A 62 -3.51 19.44 -2.59
CA PRO A 62 -2.06 19.41 -2.59
C PRO A 62 -1.53 18.03 -2.13
N ALA A 63 -0.45 17.57 -2.76
CA ALA A 63 0.25 16.37 -2.30
C ALA A 63 0.96 16.69 -0.98
N VAL A 64 0.50 16.07 0.10
CA VAL A 64 1.04 16.26 1.45
C VAL A 64 1.34 14.92 2.09
N ILE A 65 2.36 14.89 2.94
CA ILE A 65 2.74 13.70 3.73
C ILE A 65 2.25 13.90 5.16
N GLY A 66 1.65 12.87 5.75
CA GLY A 66 1.23 12.89 7.15
C GLY A 66 -0.01 13.74 7.46
N ARG A 67 -0.80 14.15 6.46
CA ARG A 67 -2.03 14.92 6.67
C ARG A 67 -3.10 14.58 5.62
N SER A 68 -4.37 14.58 6.02
CA SER A 68 -5.51 14.54 5.12
C SER A 68 -5.84 15.93 4.56
N VAL A 69 -5.96 16.05 3.23
CA VAL A 69 -6.39 17.30 2.58
C VAL A 69 -7.87 17.60 2.79
N ARG A 70 -8.69 16.57 3.05
CA ARG A 70 -10.16 16.71 3.19
C ARG A 70 -10.60 16.97 4.63
N SER A 71 -10.01 16.24 5.59
CA SER A 71 -10.42 16.29 6.99
C SER A 71 -9.49 17.12 7.89
N GLN A 72 -8.39 17.65 7.33
CA GLN A 72 -7.32 18.35 8.07
C GLN A 72 -6.69 17.54 9.22
N SER A 73 -6.98 16.24 9.31
CA SER A 73 -6.42 15.35 10.32
C SER A 73 -4.96 15.04 10.01
N HIS A 74 -4.15 14.89 11.05
CA HIS A 74 -2.73 14.58 10.95
C HIS A 74 -2.48 13.12 11.30
N PHE A 75 -1.49 12.51 10.64
CA PHE A 75 -1.01 11.20 10.99
C PHE A 75 -0.27 11.28 12.32
N ASN A 76 -0.70 10.49 13.31
CA ASN A 76 -0.04 10.37 14.61
C ASN A 76 0.91 9.17 14.60
N GLY A 77 2.12 9.38 14.09
CA GLY A 77 3.16 8.35 14.00
C GLY A 77 4.39 8.88 13.25
N THR A 78 5.38 8.02 13.07
CA THR A 78 6.60 8.34 12.33
C THR A 78 6.49 7.88 10.88
N ILE A 79 7.03 8.68 9.95
CA ILE A 79 7.13 8.36 8.52
C ILE A 79 8.60 8.52 8.16
N ASP A 80 9.14 7.56 7.42
CA ASP A 80 10.52 7.58 6.97
C ASP A 80 10.64 6.99 5.55
N GLU A 81 11.78 7.21 4.90
CA GLU A 81 12.18 6.53 3.66
C GLU A 81 11.24 6.78 2.46
N VAL A 82 10.65 7.98 2.40
CA VAL A 82 9.69 8.38 1.37
C VAL A 82 10.35 8.55 0.00
N ARG A 83 9.84 7.84 -1.01
CA ARG A 83 10.34 7.86 -2.38
C ARG A 83 9.20 7.89 -3.40
N ILE A 84 9.44 8.55 -4.53
CA ILE A 84 8.53 8.58 -5.69
C ILE A 84 9.32 8.15 -6.93
N TYR A 85 8.74 7.26 -7.74
CA TYR A 85 9.34 6.73 -8.96
C TYR A 85 8.50 7.13 -10.18
N ASN A 86 9.16 7.44 -11.29
CA ASN A 86 8.52 7.69 -12.59
C ASN A 86 8.28 6.40 -13.40
N ARG A 87 8.48 5.23 -12.78
CA ARG A 87 8.28 3.91 -13.38
C ARG A 87 7.64 2.96 -12.37
N SER A 88 6.99 1.91 -12.86
CA SER A 88 6.61 0.79 -12.00
C SER A 88 7.86 0.00 -11.61
N LEU A 89 7.91 -0.44 -10.35
CA LEU A 89 8.89 -1.43 -9.91
C LEU A 89 8.32 -2.84 -10.13
N SER A 90 9.21 -3.80 -10.29
CA SER A 90 8.92 -5.23 -10.28
C SER A 90 8.68 -5.72 -8.84
N PRO A 91 7.97 -6.85 -8.66
CA PRO A 91 7.80 -7.46 -7.33
C PRO A 91 9.12 -7.73 -6.61
N GLN A 92 10.16 -8.11 -7.35
CA GLN A 92 11.50 -8.36 -6.81
C GLN A 92 12.12 -7.07 -6.27
N GLU A 93 12.08 -5.98 -7.03
CA GLU A 93 12.57 -4.67 -6.56
C GLU A 93 11.84 -4.20 -5.30
N VAL A 94 10.52 -4.42 -5.22
CA VAL A 94 9.73 -4.12 -4.01
C VAL A 94 10.22 -4.91 -2.81
N TYR A 95 10.43 -6.21 -3.00
CA TYR A 95 10.96 -7.07 -1.95
C TYR A 95 12.36 -6.63 -1.51
N TYR A 96 13.24 -6.29 -2.45
CA TYR A 96 14.58 -5.77 -2.13
C TYR A 96 14.51 -4.46 -1.33
N LEU A 97 13.65 -3.52 -1.74
CA LEU A 97 13.47 -2.26 -1.01
C LEU A 97 12.97 -2.47 0.42
N TYR A 98 12.10 -3.45 0.66
CA TYR A 98 11.62 -3.80 2.00
C TYR A 98 12.67 -4.52 2.84
N LYS A 99 13.46 -5.40 2.22
CA LYS A 99 14.34 -6.32 2.97
C LYS A 99 15.67 -5.69 3.37
N TYR A 100 16.17 -4.74 2.58
CA TYR A 100 17.54 -4.23 2.70
C TYR A 100 17.63 -2.73 2.99
N ASN A 101 16.50 -2.05 3.11
CA ASN A 101 16.41 -0.71 3.72
C ASN A 101 15.55 -0.83 4.98
#